data_AF-W5TNT6-F1
#
_entry.id   AF-W5TNT6-F1
#
_cell.length_a   1.000
_cell.length_b   1.000
_cell.length_c   1.000
_cell.angle_alpha   90.00
_cell.angle_beta   90.00
_cell.angle_gamma   90.00
#
_symmetry.space_group_name_H-M   'P 1'
#
loop_
_entity.id
_entity.type
_entity.pdbx_description
1 polymer ?
#
loop_
_entity_poly.entity_id
_entity_poly.type
_entity_poly.pdbx_seq_one_letter_code
_entity_poly.pdbx_strand_id
1 'polypeptide(L)' 'MLVTDGLDSQMTAVEASSVFGVSADLIRKWASLGKITAVGIDPRGRKLYKLIDIARYEQQTRRAAGRS' A
#
# COMPACT_ATOMS: atom_id res chain seq x y z
N MET A 1 2.96 -24.63 -4.89
CA MET A 1 2.05 -23.48 -5.07
C MET A 1 2.70 -22.31 -4.36
N LEU A 2 3.27 -21.35 -5.09
CA LEU A 2 4.14 -20.32 -4.53
C LEU A 2 3.30 -19.21 -3.89
N VAL A 3 3.45 -19.05 -2.59
CA VAL A 3 2.78 -18.06 -1.71
C VAL A 3 3.04 -16.60 -2.13
N THR A 4 3.93 -16.37 -3.11
CA THR A 4 4.41 -15.06 -3.54
C THR A 4 3.44 -14.30 -4.43
N ASP A 5 2.53 -14.99 -5.13
CA ASP A 5 1.60 -14.37 -6.08
C ASP A 5 0.66 -13.36 -5.37
N GLY A 6 0.29 -13.66 -4.12
CA GLY A 6 -0.47 -12.75 -3.27
C GLY A 6 0.32 -11.54 -2.78
N LEU A 7 1.65 -11.64 -2.63
CA LEU A 7 2.50 -10.55 -2.11
C LEU A 7 2.86 -9.53 -3.19
N ASP A 8 3.05 -9.99 -4.43
CA ASP A 8 3.26 -9.12 -5.60
C ASP A 8 1.95 -8.61 -6.21
N SER A 9 0.80 -9.01 -5.65
CA SER A 9 -0.50 -8.53 -6.06
C SER A 9 -0.57 -7.00 -6.02
N GLN A 10 -1.13 -6.43 -7.07
CA GLN A 10 -1.25 -5.00 -7.27
C GLN A 10 -2.66 -4.54 -6.89
N MET A 11 -2.73 -3.43 -6.17
CA MET A 11 -4.00 -2.86 -5.71
C MET A 11 -3.95 -1.35 -5.71
N THR A 12 -5.12 -0.74 -5.91
CA THR A 12 -5.29 0.70 -5.73
C THR A 12 -5.23 1.07 -4.25
N ALA A 13 -4.99 2.36 -3.97
CA ALA A 13 -5.04 2.86 -2.59
C ALA A 13 -6.40 2.63 -1.91
N VAL A 14 -7.51 2.59 -2.68
CA VAL A 14 -8.84 2.34 -2.14
C VAL A 14 -9.01 0.88 -1.76
N GLU A 15 -8.65 -0.06 -2.64
CA GLU A 15 -8.68 -1.50 -2.32
C GLU A 15 -7.77 -1.81 -1.13
N ALA A 16 -6.55 -1.26 -1.13
CA ALA A 16 -5.62 -1.39 -0.02
C ALA A 16 -6.19 -0.86 1.30
N SER A 17 -6.96 0.23 1.28
CA SER A 17 -7.57 0.78 2.50
C SER A 17 -8.55 -0.20 3.14
N SER A 18 -9.33 -0.93 2.33
CA SER A 18 -10.23 -1.97 2.81
C SER A 18 -9.49 -3.19 3.37
N VAL A 19 -8.32 -3.52 2.82
CA VAL A 19 -7.52 -4.69 3.27
C VAL A 19 -6.75 -4.39 4.55
N PHE A 20 -6.11 -3.23 4.63
CA PHE A 20 -5.14 -2.92 5.69
C PHE A 20 -5.70 -2.01 6.81
N GLY A 21 -6.91 -1.48 6.65
CA GLY A 21 -7.52 -0.60 7.65
C GLY A 21 -6.85 0.78 7.78
N VAL A 22 -6.02 1.17 6.81
CA VAL A 22 -5.43 2.52 6.70
C VAL A 22 -6.17 3.33 5.67
N SER A 23 -6.27 4.65 5.85
CA SER A 23 -6.98 5.49 4.87
C SER A 23 -6.26 5.52 3.52
N ALA A 24 -7.02 5.57 2.42
CA ALA A 24 -6.45 5.70 1.07
C ALA A 24 -5.59 6.97 0.93
N ASP A 25 -5.93 8.04 1.65
CA ASP A 25 -5.15 9.28 1.68
C ASP A 25 -3.80 9.11 2.35
N LEU A 26 -3.71 8.31 3.42
CA LEU A 26 -2.43 7.98 4.04
C LEU A 26 -1.53 7.19 3.09
N ILE A 27 -2.10 6.23 2.34
CA ILE A 27 -1.35 5.49 1.31
C ILE A 27 -0.84 6.43 0.22
N ARG A 28 -1.69 7.34 -0.28
CA ARG A 28 -1.27 8.36 -1.26
C ARG A 28 -0.19 9.28 -0.70
N LYS A 29 -0.27 9.63 0.59
CA LYS A 29 0.76 10.42 1.28
C LYS A 29 2.09 9.67 1.37
N TRP A 30 2.07 8.37 1.65
CA TRP A 30 3.29 7.55 1.58
C TRP A 30 3.90 7.59 0.18
N ALA A 31 3.08 7.49 -0.86
CA ALA A 31 3.55 7.57 -2.24
C ALA A 31 4.12 8.96 -2.60
N SER A 32 3.47 10.05 -2.18
CA SER A 32 3.97 11.41 -2.42
C SER A 32 5.27 11.70 -1.69
N LEU A 33 5.51 11.02 -0.56
CA LEU A 33 6.75 11.09 0.22
C LEU A 33 7.83 10.10 -0.28
N GLY A 34 7.58 9.38 -1.38
CA GLY A 34 8.52 8.40 -1.96
C GLY A 34 8.73 7.16 -1.10
N LYS A 35 7.81 6.84 -0.19
CA LYS A 35 7.92 5.72 0.76
C LYS A 35 7.42 4.40 0.17
N ILE A 36 6.47 4.50 -0.74
CA ILE A 36 5.99 3.41 -1.60
C ILE A 36 5.93 3.95 -3.02
N THR A 37 6.08 3.08 -4.01
CA THR A 37 6.09 3.47 -5.42
C THR A 37 4.93 2.82 -6.15
N ALA A 38 4.25 3.59 -7.01
CA ALA A 38 3.25 3.02 -7.90
C ALA A 38 3.94 2.17 -8.96
N VAL A 39 3.48 0.93 -9.14
CA VAL A 39 4.04 -0.03 -10.12
C VAL A 39 3.24 -0.09 -11.41
N GLY A 40 2.12 0.60 -11.46
CA GLY A 40 1.25 0.65 -12.62
C GLY A 40 0.10 1.62 -12.45
N ILE A 41 -0.74 1.65 -13.47
CA ILE A 41 -1.98 2.41 -13.50
C ILE A 41 -3.06 1.46 -14.03
N ASP A 42 -4.23 1.46 -13.41
CA ASP A 42 -5.36 0.65 -13.87
C ASP A 42 -6.07 1.32 -15.07
N PRO A 43 -7.04 0.64 -15.72
CA PRO A 43 -7.77 1.21 -16.86
C PRO A 43 -8.55 2.49 -16.53
N ARG A 44 -8.75 2.83 -15.26
CA ARG A 44 -9.45 4.02 -14.79
C ARG A 44 -8.49 5.16 -14.41
N GLY A 45 -7.19 5.01 -14.66
CA GLY A 45 -6.18 6.02 -14.33
C GLY A 45 -5.74 6.01 -12.86
N ARG A 46 -6.09 4.99 -12.08
CA ARG A 46 -5.74 4.88 -10.66
C ARG A 46 -4.37 4.21 -10.50
N LYS A 47 -3.51 4.78 -9.65
CA LYS A 47 -2.20 4.20 -9.31
C LYS A 47 -2.38 2.84 -8.62
N LEU A 48 -1.59 1.87 -9.06
CA LEU A 48 -1.49 0.53 -8.50
C LEU A 48 -0.20 0.41 -7.68
N TYR A 49 -0.30 -0.21 -6.52
CA TYR A 49 0.77 -0.40 -5.56
C TYR A 49 0.90 -1.89 -5.24
N LYS A 50 2.12 -2.35 -4.97
CA LYS A 50 2.32 -3.71 -4.49
C LYS A 50 1.81 -3.88 -3.08
N LEU A 51 1.11 -4.98 -2.83
CA LEU A 51 0.61 -5.37 -1.52
C LEU A 51 1.75 -5.40 -0.49
N ILE A 52 2.89 -6.00 -0.83
CA ILE A 52 4.06 -6.11 0.07
C ILE A 52 4.62 -4.76 0.51
N ASP A 53 4.61 -3.75 -0.36
CA ASP A 53 5.13 -2.41 -0.02
C ASP A 53 4.19 -1.68 0.94
N ILE A 54 2.87 -1.79 0.70
CA ILE A 54 1.84 -1.24 1.58
C ILE A 54 1.91 -1.89 2.96
N ALA A 55 1.94 -3.23 3.01
CA ALA A 55 2.01 -3.98 4.27
C ALA A 55 3.25 -3.60 5.10
N ARG A 56 4.40 -3.48 4.44
CA ARG A 56 5.66 -3.07 5.09
C ARG A 56 5.57 -1.67 5.68
N TYR A 57 4.95 -0.73 4.97
CA TYR A 57 4.91 0.67 5.43
C TYR A 57 3.80 0.94 6.45
N GLU A 58 2.69 0.19 6.37
CA GLU A 58 1.67 0.15 7.40
C GLU A 58 2.27 -0.29 8.74
N GLN A 59 2.98 -1.42 8.77
CA GLN A 59 3.59 -1.93 9.99
C GLN A 59 4.59 -0.92 10.60
N GLN A 60 5.38 -0.25 9.76
CA GLN A 60 6.29 0.81 10.21
C GLN A 60 5.54 1.99 10.83
N THR A 61 4.46 2.44 10.18
CA THR A 61 3.64 3.56 10.67
C THR A 61 2.98 3.22 12.01
N ARG A 62 2.43 2.02 12.14
CA ARG A 62 1.83 1.51 13.38
C ARG A 62 2.84 1.47 14.53
N ARG A 63 4.04 0.94 14.26
CA ARG A 63 5.14 0.88 15.24
C ARG A 63 5.66 2.26 15.66
N ALA A 64 5.63 3.23 14.75
CA ALA A 64 6.02 4.60 15.07
C ALA A 64 4.96 5.30 15.94
N ALA A 65 3.67 5.08 15.66
CA ALA A 65 2.57 5.65 16.43
C ALA A 65 2.48 5.08 17.86
N GLY A 66 2.71 3.77 18.04
CA GLY A 66 2.67 3.11 19.36
C GLY A 66 3.88 3.36 20.27
N ARG A 67 4.81 4.25 19.90
CA ARG A 67 5.95 4.67 20.73
C ARG A 67 5.75 6.06 21.37
N SER A 68 4.50 6.44 21.62
CA SER A 68 4.15 7.69 22.33
C SER A 68 4.00 7.47 23.82
#